data_AF-A0A948BLU0-F1
#
_entry.id   AF-A0A948BLU0-F1
#
_cell.length_a   1.000
_cell.length_b   1.000
_cell.length_c   1.000
_cell.angle_alpha   90.00
_cell.angle_beta   90.00
_cell.angle_gamma   90.00
#
_symmetry.space_group_name_H-M   'P 1'
#
loop_
_entity.id
_entity.type
_entity.pdbx_description
1 polymer ?
#
loop_
_entity_poly.entity_id
_entity_poly.type
_entity_poly.pdbx_seq_one_letter_code
_entity_poly.pdbx_strand_id
1 'polypeptide(L)'
;MIKNKIPAAVVLLVFSWVIVIVGLIAGLSLAVLNFKNINYLLIGISIVLVSLLMSAIVRMFANIGQMVFDSQNALYSINQNIELNSGKLTEALKLQFKDLGLQIEVLNKNYITHFERFNRDLKPQLDNINHNLNSQSQILNQGIDLQTQSICKELQNFKIVFEQLNCDSKELNQNIYQIKNFFEQIERHLDLKK
;
A
#
# COMPACT_ATOMS: atom_id res chain seq x y z
N MET A 1 33.96 -8.19 -43.27
CA MET A 1 33.36 -6.86 -43.01
C MET A 1 34.38 -5.80 -43.41
N ILE A 2 34.25 -5.22 -44.60
CA ILE A 2 35.15 -4.15 -45.05
C ILE A 2 34.73 -2.91 -44.26
N LYS A 3 35.50 -2.52 -43.24
CA LYS A 3 35.34 -1.22 -42.59
C LYS A 3 35.52 -0.17 -43.69
N ASN A 4 34.45 0.55 -44.03
CA ASN A 4 34.54 1.70 -44.93
C ASN A 4 35.48 2.72 -44.28
N LYS A 5 36.74 2.72 -44.73
CA LYS A 5 37.74 3.69 -44.29
C LYS A 5 37.27 5.07 -44.71
N ILE A 6 37.47 6.05 -43.85
CA ILE A 6 37.11 7.44 -44.16
C ILE A 6 37.92 7.86 -45.39
N PRO A 7 37.31 8.54 -46.38
CA PRO A 7 38.03 9.02 -47.55
C PRO A 7 39.31 9.78 -47.21
N ALA A 8 39.28 10.61 -46.14
CA ALA A 8 40.44 11.35 -45.64
C ALA A 8 41.58 10.44 -45.14
N ALA A 9 41.29 9.35 -44.43
CA ALA A 9 42.31 8.42 -43.93
C ALA A 9 42.97 7.64 -45.09
N VAL A 10 42.20 7.30 -46.13
CA VAL A 10 42.73 6.67 -47.35
C VAL A 10 43.65 7.64 -48.10
N VAL A 11 43.23 8.89 -48.27
CA VAL A 11 44.04 9.94 -48.92
C VAL A 11 45.35 10.17 -48.17
N LEU A 12 45.31 10.29 -46.84
CA LEU A 12 46.52 10.44 -46.01
C LEU A 12 47.46 9.23 -46.13
N LEU A 13 46.91 8.01 -46.22
CA LEU A 13 47.71 6.80 -46.40
C LEU A 13 48.41 6.78 -47.76
N VAL A 14 47.73 7.17 -48.84
CA VAL A 14 48.33 7.32 -50.18
C VAL A 14 49.40 8.40 -50.15
N PHE A 15 49.13 9.56 -49.53
CA PHE A 15 50.09 10.66 -49.41
C PHE A 15 51.35 10.24 -48.63
N SER A 16 51.21 9.43 -47.58
CA SER A 16 52.33 8.84 -46.84
C SER A 16 53.26 8.02 -47.74
N TRP A 17 52.73 7.25 -48.70
CA TRP A 17 53.57 6.51 -49.65
C TRP A 17 54.26 7.43 -50.65
N VAL A 18 53.59 8.48 -51.11
CA VAL A 18 54.18 9.49 -52.00
C VAL A 18 55.40 10.16 -51.34
N ILE A 19 55.29 10.53 -50.06
CA ILE A 19 56.41 11.12 -49.30
C ILE A 19 57.63 10.20 -49.30
N VAL A 20 57.44 8.89 -49.08
CA VAL A 20 58.53 7.90 -49.04
C VAL A 20 59.17 7.75 -50.42
N ILE A 21 58.36 7.68 -51.48
CA ILE A 21 58.84 7.52 -52.85
C ILE A 21 59.66 8.76 -53.26
N VAL A 22 59.15 9.96 -52.99
CA VAL A 22 59.86 11.22 -53.29
C VAL A 22 61.15 11.33 -52.49
N GLY A 23 61.11 11.01 -51.19
CA GLY A 23 62.30 11.03 -50.33
C GLY A 23 63.37 10.03 -50.75
N LEU A 24 62.97 8.83 -51.17
CA LEU A 24 63.88 7.82 -51.72
C LEU A 24 64.53 8.29 -53.02
N ILE A 25 63.75 8.81 -53.98
CA ILE A 25 64.29 9.29 -55.26
C ILE A 25 65.25 10.47 -55.05
N ALA A 26 64.88 11.43 -54.19
CA ALA A 26 65.73 12.58 -53.87
C ALA A 26 67.01 12.16 -53.12
N GLY A 27 66.90 11.27 -52.13
CA GLY A 27 68.05 10.78 -51.38
C GLY A 27 69.01 9.93 -52.23
N LEU A 28 68.49 9.03 -53.07
CA LEU A 28 69.29 8.19 -53.98
C LEU A 28 69.98 9.00 -55.07
N SER A 29 69.29 9.98 -55.68
CA SER A 29 69.90 10.82 -56.73
C SER A 29 71.08 11.63 -56.19
N LEU A 30 70.96 12.19 -54.98
CA LEU A 30 72.06 12.89 -54.30
C LEU A 30 73.23 11.95 -53.95
N ALA A 31 72.93 10.72 -53.51
CA ALA A 31 73.94 9.74 -53.13
C ALA A 31 74.71 9.17 -54.34
N VAL A 32 74.02 8.93 -55.47
CA VAL A 32 74.60 8.29 -56.66
C VAL A 32 75.39 9.29 -57.52
N LEU A 33 74.89 10.52 -57.69
CA LEU A 33 75.53 11.50 -58.58
C LEU A 33 76.87 12.04 -58.03
N ASN A 34 77.07 12.05 -56.71
CA ASN A 34 78.26 12.63 -56.06
C ASN A 34 78.92 11.68 -55.04
N PHE A 35 79.02 10.39 -55.38
CA PHE A 35 79.51 9.33 -54.46
C PHE A 35 80.92 9.56 -53.89
N LYS A 36 81.76 10.41 -54.51
CA LYS A 36 83.11 10.73 -54.02
C LYS A 36 83.13 11.65 -52.80
N ASN A 37 82.03 12.33 -52.45
CA ASN A 37 82.00 13.28 -51.35
C ASN A 37 81.04 12.82 -50.24
N ILE A 38 81.64 12.49 -49.09
CA ILE A 38 80.94 11.96 -47.89
C ILE A 38 79.80 12.88 -47.43
N ASN A 39 79.92 14.20 -47.62
CA ASN A 39 78.88 15.15 -47.20
C ASN A 39 77.57 14.95 -47.98
N TYR A 40 77.63 14.64 -49.28
CA TYR A 40 76.43 14.41 -50.09
C TYR A 40 75.76 13.08 -49.77
N LEU A 41 76.55 12.06 -49.39
CA LEU A 41 76.04 10.79 -48.91
C LEU A 41 75.29 10.95 -47.57
N LEU A 42 75.85 11.72 -46.63
CA LEU A 42 75.19 12.02 -45.34
C LEU A 42 73.89 12.82 -45.53
N ILE A 43 73.89 13.81 -46.44
CA ILE A 43 72.68 14.59 -46.77
C ILE A 43 71.61 13.69 -47.41
N GLY A 44 71.98 12.81 -48.35
CA GLY A 44 71.06 11.86 -48.98
C GLY A 44 70.41 10.90 -47.96
N ILE A 45 71.21 10.36 -47.03
CA ILE A 45 70.69 9.50 -45.94
C ILE A 45 69.75 10.30 -45.02
N SER A 46 70.09 11.54 -44.68
CA SER A 46 69.25 12.40 -43.85
C SER A 46 67.88 12.67 -44.49
N ILE A 47 67.85 12.93 -45.80
CA ILE A 47 66.60 13.13 -46.57
C ILE A 47 65.72 11.87 -46.52
N VAL A 48 66.30 10.69 -46.74
CA VAL A 48 65.55 9.42 -46.64
C VAL A 48 64.99 9.25 -45.23
N LEU A 49 65.79 9.50 -44.19
CA LEU A 49 65.37 9.33 -42.80
C LEU A 49 64.23 10.29 -42.42
N VAL A 50 64.31 11.55 -42.84
CA VAL A 50 63.24 12.55 -42.63
C VAL A 50 61.98 12.15 -43.39
N SER A 51 62.09 11.65 -44.62
CA SER A 51 60.92 11.21 -45.40
C SER A 51 60.20 10.00 -44.79
N LEU A 52 60.94 9.05 -44.22
CA LEU A 52 60.39 7.89 -43.52
C LEU A 52 59.68 8.32 -42.22
N LEU A 53 60.31 9.23 -41.47
CA LEU A 53 59.73 9.76 -40.24
C LEU A 53 58.45 10.56 -40.53
N MET A 54 58.48 11.43 -41.54
CA MET A 54 57.30 12.19 -41.95
C MET A 54 56.16 11.28 -42.45
N SER A 55 56.50 10.22 -43.20
CA SER A 55 55.53 9.21 -43.63
C SER A 55 54.89 8.47 -42.47
N ALA A 56 55.67 8.10 -41.45
CA ALA A 56 55.19 7.44 -40.24
C ALA A 56 54.20 8.34 -39.47
N ILE A 57 54.52 9.63 -39.32
CA ILE A 57 53.64 10.62 -38.70
C ILE A 57 52.30 10.73 -39.45
N VAL A 58 52.34 10.83 -40.78
CA VAL A 58 51.11 10.92 -41.60
C VAL A 58 50.23 9.66 -41.44
N ARG A 59 50.83 8.46 -41.33
CA ARG A 59 50.06 7.22 -41.06
C ARG A 59 49.45 7.21 -39.67
N MET A 60 50.17 7.73 -38.66
CA MET A 60 49.62 7.86 -37.31
C MET A 60 48.41 8.80 -37.31
N PHE A 61 48.46 9.94 -38.01
CA PHE A 61 47.31 10.82 -38.15
C PHE A 61 46.14 10.16 -38.89
N ALA A 62 46.39 9.39 -39.96
CA ALA A 62 45.36 8.64 -40.65
C ALA A 62 44.67 7.61 -39.74
N ASN A 63 45.46 6.89 -38.93
CA ASN A 63 44.94 5.90 -37.99
C ASN A 63 44.16 6.54 -36.83
N ILE A 64 44.67 7.64 -36.26
CA ILE A 64 43.99 8.40 -35.21
C ILE A 64 42.67 8.97 -35.75
N GLY A 65 42.67 9.56 -36.94
CA GLY A 65 41.46 10.07 -37.58
C GLY A 65 40.40 8.99 -37.78
N GLN A 66 40.81 7.78 -38.23
CA GLN A 66 39.90 6.64 -38.35
C GLN A 66 39.33 6.23 -36.99
N MET A 67 40.16 6.16 -35.95
CA MET A 67 39.73 5.79 -34.61
C MET A 67 38.74 6.79 -34.00
N VAL A 68 38.97 8.09 -34.20
CA VAL A 68 38.07 9.15 -33.69
C VAL A 68 36.69 9.04 -34.34
N PHE A 69 36.62 8.85 -35.66
CA PHE A 69 35.36 8.69 -36.37
C PHE A 69 34.62 7.41 -35.97
N ASP A 70 35.34 6.29 -35.87
CA ASP A 70 34.76 5.02 -35.40
C ASP A 70 34.19 5.18 -33.98
N SER A 71 34.88 5.93 -33.11
CA SER A 71 34.41 6.26 -31.75
C SER A 71 33.16 7.14 -31.76
N GLN A 72 33.11 8.17 -32.62
CA GLN A 72 31.93 9.02 -32.75
C GLN A 72 30.71 8.24 -33.25
N ASN A 73 30.87 7.36 -34.24
CA ASN A 73 29.78 6.52 -34.73
C ASN A 73 29.30 5.55 -33.65
N ALA A 74 30.21 4.98 -32.85
CA ALA A 74 29.86 4.14 -31.73
C ALA A 74 29.04 4.92 -30.68
N LEU A 75 29.50 6.12 -30.29
CA LEU A 75 28.79 6.99 -29.35
C LEU A 75 27.40 7.39 -29.86
N TYR A 76 27.27 7.70 -31.14
CA TYR A 76 25.97 8.01 -31.75
C TYR A 76 25.00 6.83 -31.64
N SER A 77 25.46 5.62 -31.98
CA SER A 77 24.64 4.40 -31.86
C SER A 77 24.25 4.08 -30.41
N ILE A 78 25.13 4.35 -29.45
CA ILE A 78 24.86 4.17 -28.03
C ILE A 78 23.78 5.15 -27.59
N ASN A 79 23.91 6.44 -27.93
CA ASN A 79 22.92 7.46 -27.57
C ASN A 79 21.54 7.15 -28.16
N GLN A 80 21.49 6.73 -29.43
CA GLN A 80 20.23 6.34 -30.07
C GLN A 80 19.58 5.13 -29.37
N ASN A 81 20.38 4.14 -28.97
CA ASN A 81 19.87 2.99 -28.22
C ASN A 81 19.38 3.37 -26.81
N ILE A 82 20.07 4.29 -26.14
CA ILE A 82 19.65 4.81 -24.83
C ILE A 82 18.30 5.54 -24.96
N GLU A 83 18.14 6.39 -25.98
CA GLU A 83 16.90 7.13 -26.24
C GLU A 83 15.73 6.19 -26.58
N LEU A 84 15.97 5.18 -27.41
CA LEU A 84 14.96 4.17 -27.74
C LEU A 84 14.55 3.36 -26.49
N ASN A 85 15.52 2.94 -25.69
CA ASN A 85 15.27 2.13 -24.50
C ASN A 85 14.60 2.95 -23.39
N SER A 86 14.94 4.22 -23.23
CA SER A 86 14.28 5.12 -22.26
C SER A 86 12.83 5.40 -22.66
N GLY A 87 12.55 5.57 -23.96
CA GLY A 87 11.19 5.66 -24.49
C GLY A 87 10.36 4.41 -24.19
N LYS A 88 10.89 3.23 -24.52
CA LYS A 88 10.23 1.93 -24.22
C LYS A 88 9.98 1.75 -22.72
N LEU A 89 10.95 2.09 -21.88
CA LEU A 89 10.80 2.02 -20.42
C LEU A 89 9.70 2.96 -19.92
N THR A 90 9.65 4.19 -20.46
CA THR A 90 8.63 5.18 -20.10
C THR A 90 7.22 4.71 -20.48
N GLU A 91 7.05 4.14 -21.68
CA GLU A 91 5.77 3.56 -22.12
C GLU A 91 5.37 2.36 -21.26
N ALA A 92 6.30 1.46 -20.95
CA ALA A 92 6.04 0.29 -20.10
C ALA A 92 5.60 0.72 -18.70
N LEU A 93 6.28 1.70 -18.09
CA LEU A 93 5.89 2.25 -16.79
C LEU A 93 4.50 2.88 -16.85
N LYS A 94 4.19 3.65 -17.89
CA LYS A 94 2.86 4.26 -18.07
C LYS A 94 1.75 3.21 -18.14
N LEU A 95 1.97 2.12 -18.86
CA LEU A 95 1.02 1.00 -18.93
C LEU A 95 0.84 0.31 -17.57
N GLN A 96 1.94 0.05 -16.85
CA GLN A 96 1.87 -0.53 -15.51
C GLN A 96 1.12 0.36 -14.52
N PHE A 97 1.37 1.67 -14.52
CA PHE A 97 0.64 2.61 -13.66
C PHE A 97 -0.85 2.67 -13.98
N LYS A 98 -1.21 2.58 -15.28
CA LYS A 98 -2.61 2.53 -15.69
C LYS A 98 -3.30 1.26 -15.19
N ASP A 99 -2.65 0.11 -15.34
CA ASP A 99 -3.18 -1.17 -14.86
C ASP A 99 -3.34 -1.18 -13.34
N LEU A 100 -2.33 -0.71 -12.61
CA LEU A 100 -2.38 -0.57 -11.16
C LEU A 100 -3.51 0.36 -10.71
N GLY A 101 -3.74 1.46 -11.42
CA GLY A 101 -4.86 2.37 -11.17
C GLY A 101 -6.23 1.69 -11.32
N LEU A 102 -6.41 0.89 -12.38
CA LEU A 102 -7.65 0.13 -12.60
C LEU A 102 -7.87 -0.93 -11.52
N GLN A 103 -6.81 -1.63 -11.12
CA GLN A 103 -6.90 -2.63 -10.04
C GLN A 103 -7.33 -1.97 -8.71
N ILE A 104 -6.76 -0.81 -8.37
CA ILE A 104 -7.15 -0.03 -7.19
C ILE A 104 -8.62 0.39 -7.26
N GLU A 105 -9.08 0.86 -8.43
CA GLU A 105 -10.48 1.26 -8.61
C GLU A 105 -11.45 0.10 -8.40
N VAL A 106 -11.16 -1.07 -8.99
CA VAL A 106 -11.96 -2.29 -8.80
C VAL A 106 -11.97 -2.72 -7.34
N LEU A 107 -10.81 -2.72 -6.68
CA LEU A 107 -10.68 -3.10 -5.28
C LEU A 107 -11.48 -2.16 -4.37
N ASN A 108 -11.39 -0.85 -4.61
CA ASN A 108 -12.12 0.15 -3.86
C ASN A 108 -13.64 0.01 -4.04
N LYS A 109 -14.10 -0.21 -5.28
CA LYS A 109 -15.52 -0.43 -5.56
C LYS A 109 -16.06 -1.69 -4.86
N ASN A 110 -15.27 -2.77 -4.87
CA ASN A 110 -15.63 -3.99 -4.16
C ASN A 110 -15.70 -3.75 -2.65
N TYR A 111 -14.73 -3.04 -2.07
CA TYR A 111 -14.73 -2.70 -0.65
C TYR A 111 -15.99 -1.92 -0.26
N ILE A 112 -16.32 -0.84 -1.00
CA ILE A 112 -17.52 -0.04 -0.76
C ILE A 112 -18.78 -0.91 -0.84
N THR A 113 -18.89 -1.73 -1.89
CA THR A 113 -20.07 -2.60 -2.07
C THR A 113 -20.23 -3.60 -0.93
N HIS A 114 -19.14 -4.21 -0.48
CA HIS A 114 -19.16 -5.14 0.65
C HIS A 114 -19.53 -4.44 1.96
N PHE A 115 -18.96 -3.26 2.21
CA PHE A 115 -19.27 -2.47 3.40
C PHE A 115 -20.73 -2.02 3.42
N GLU A 116 -21.28 -1.59 2.29
CA GLU A 116 -22.69 -1.23 2.17
C GLU A 116 -23.63 -2.42 2.41
N ARG A 117 -23.30 -3.61 1.88
CA ARG A 117 -24.06 -4.83 2.17
C ARG A 117 -24.03 -5.17 3.65
N PHE A 118 -22.84 -5.14 4.26
CA PHE A 118 -22.68 -5.40 5.69
C PHE A 118 -23.54 -4.47 6.55
N ASN A 119 -23.52 -3.16 6.27
CA ASN A 119 -24.36 -2.19 6.99
C ASN A 119 -25.86 -2.41 6.77
N ARG A 120 -26.24 -2.74 5.53
CA ARG A 120 -27.64 -3.04 5.17
C ARG A 120 -28.17 -4.27 5.89
N ASP A 121 -27.32 -5.26 6.13
CA ASP A 121 -27.71 -6.51 6.78
C ASP A 121 -27.72 -6.38 8.31
N LEU A 122 -26.80 -5.60 8.89
CA LEU A 122 -26.73 -5.41 10.34
C LEU A 122 -27.82 -4.48 10.89
N LYS A 123 -28.14 -3.39 10.17
CA LYS A 123 -29.13 -2.42 10.64
C LYS A 123 -30.49 -3.04 10.99
N PRO A 124 -31.14 -3.84 10.12
CA PRO A 124 -32.42 -4.45 10.46
C PRO A 124 -32.31 -5.49 11.57
N GLN A 125 -31.17 -6.16 11.73
CA GLN A 125 -30.96 -7.07 12.85
C GLN A 125 -30.94 -6.30 14.18
N LEU A 126 -30.23 -5.18 14.24
CA LEU A 126 -30.20 -4.31 15.41
C LEU A 126 -31.60 -3.75 15.74
N ASP A 127 -32.32 -3.30 14.71
CA ASP A 127 -33.68 -2.77 14.86
C ASP A 127 -34.65 -3.86 15.37
N ASN A 128 -34.53 -5.09 14.88
CA ASN A 128 -35.36 -6.22 15.32
C ASN A 128 -35.03 -6.64 16.76
N ILE A 129 -33.75 -6.67 17.14
CA ILE A 129 -33.33 -6.95 18.52
C ILE A 129 -33.91 -5.89 19.47
N ASN A 130 -33.78 -4.61 19.12
CA ASN A 130 -34.34 -3.52 19.92
C ASN A 130 -35.86 -3.61 20.06
N HIS A 131 -36.56 -3.91 18.96
CA HIS A 131 -38.00 -4.11 18.99
C HIS A 131 -38.40 -5.27 19.91
N ASN A 132 -37.73 -6.42 19.78
CA ASN A 132 -38.01 -7.60 20.60
C ASN A 132 -37.75 -7.35 22.08
N LEU A 133 -36.61 -6.74 22.43
CA LEU A 133 -36.30 -6.39 23.82
C LEU A 133 -37.34 -5.44 24.42
N ASN A 134 -37.76 -4.42 23.67
CA ASN A 134 -38.81 -3.51 24.13
C ASN A 134 -40.15 -4.22 24.33
N SER A 135 -40.55 -5.09 23.39
CA SER A 135 -41.80 -5.86 23.51
C SER A 135 -41.79 -6.81 24.71
N GLN A 136 -40.67 -7.51 24.95
CA GLN A 136 -40.52 -8.40 26.10
C GLN A 136 -40.52 -7.64 27.41
N SER A 137 -39.87 -6.48 27.46
CA SER A 137 -39.89 -5.60 28.64
C SER A 137 -41.31 -5.14 28.96
N GLN A 138 -42.10 -4.76 27.96
CA GLN A 138 -43.50 -4.37 28.15
C GLN A 138 -44.36 -5.53 28.69
N ILE A 139 -44.23 -6.73 28.10
CA ILE A 139 -44.97 -7.91 28.55
C ILE A 139 -44.60 -8.25 30.00
N LEU A 140 -43.31 -8.22 30.34
CA LEU A 140 -42.84 -8.48 31.70
C LEU A 140 -43.42 -7.48 32.70
N ASN A 141 -43.38 -6.18 32.38
CA ASN A 141 -43.93 -5.13 33.23
C ASN A 141 -45.44 -5.31 33.45
N GLN A 142 -46.19 -5.61 32.39
CA GLN A 142 -47.63 -5.90 32.52
C GLN A 142 -47.90 -7.13 33.39
N GLY A 143 -47.10 -8.19 33.25
CA GLY A 143 -47.20 -9.38 34.09
C GLY A 143 -46.95 -9.08 35.56
N ILE A 144 -45.92 -8.30 35.86
CA ILE A 144 -45.59 -7.85 37.22
C ILE A 144 -46.72 -6.99 37.80
N ASP A 145 -47.26 -6.05 37.03
CA ASP A 145 -48.36 -5.19 37.46
C ASP A 145 -49.61 -5.99 37.80
N LEU A 146 -50.00 -6.93 36.93
CA LEU A 146 -51.15 -7.81 37.16
C LEU A 146 -50.96 -8.69 38.40
N GLN A 147 -49.76 -9.28 38.56
CA GLN A 147 -49.45 -10.10 39.72
C GLN A 147 -49.49 -9.28 41.01
N THR A 148 -48.90 -8.07 40.98
CA THR A 148 -48.90 -7.14 42.11
C THR A 148 -50.34 -6.74 42.46
N GLN A 149 -51.18 -6.44 41.47
CA GLN A 149 -52.59 -6.12 41.68
C GLN A 149 -53.37 -7.28 42.32
N SER A 150 -53.10 -8.51 41.89
CA SER A 150 -53.71 -9.71 42.49
C SER A 150 -53.31 -9.87 43.95
N ILE A 151 -52.01 -9.79 44.25
CA ILE A 151 -51.48 -9.89 45.61
C ILE A 151 -52.07 -8.78 46.50
N CYS A 152 -52.17 -7.55 46.00
CA CYS A 152 -52.79 -6.45 46.76
C CYS A 152 -54.26 -6.74 47.10
N LYS A 153 -55.03 -7.33 46.18
CA LYS A 153 -56.43 -7.72 46.45
C LYS A 153 -56.52 -8.82 47.50
N GLU A 154 -55.66 -9.83 47.42
CA GLU A 154 -55.60 -10.91 48.42
C GLU A 154 -55.24 -10.37 49.81
N LEU A 155 -54.25 -9.48 49.88
CA LEU A 155 -53.87 -8.81 51.13
C LEU A 155 -55.02 -7.95 51.68
N GLN A 156 -55.78 -7.27 50.83
CA GLN A 156 -56.95 -6.51 51.25
C GLN A 156 -58.05 -7.42 51.81
N ASN A 157 -58.31 -8.56 51.18
CA ASN A 157 -59.26 -9.54 51.70
C ASN A 157 -58.81 -10.12 53.04
N PHE A 158 -57.52 -10.47 53.17
CA PHE A 158 -56.95 -10.94 54.42
C PHE A 158 -57.08 -9.90 55.53
N LYS A 159 -56.84 -8.62 55.21
CA LYS A 159 -57.04 -7.51 56.14
C LYS A 159 -58.49 -7.45 56.65
N ILE A 160 -59.49 -7.57 55.76
CA ILE A 160 -60.91 -7.57 56.15
C ILE A 160 -61.22 -8.74 57.09
N VAL A 161 -60.75 -9.95 56.77
CA VAL A 161 -60.94 -11.13 57.62
C VAL A 161 -60.30 -10.93 59.00
N PHE A 162 -59.10 -10.36 59.04
CA PHE A 162 -58.43 -10.07 60.31
C PHE A 162 -59.17 -9.02 61.14
N GLU A 163 -59.69 -7.96 60.50
CA GLU A 163 -60.54 -6.96 61.16
C GLU A 163 -61.81 -7.59 61.74
N GLN A 164 -62.47 -8.49 60.99
CA GLN A 164 -63.64 -9.22 61.48
C GLN A 164 -63.32 -10.12 62.68
N LEU A 165 -62.26 -10.94 62.58
CA LEU A 165 -61.82 -11.81 63.69
C LEU A 165 -61.49 -11.00 64.95
N ASN A 166 -60.90 -9.81 64.79
CA ASN A 166 -60.63 -8.91 65.90
C ASN A 166 -61.92 -8.38 66.54
N CYS A 167 -62.95 -8.05 65.75
CA CYS A 167 -64.27 -7.67 66.27
C CYS A 167 -64.94 -8.84 67.00
N ASP A 168 -64.97 -10.03 66.39
CA ASP A 168 -65.57 -11.24 66.97
C ASP A 168 -64.87 -11.60 68.30
N SER A 169 -63.54 -11.48 68.36
CA SER A 169 -62.77 -11.70 69.60
C SER A 169 -63.15 -10.70 70.70
N LYS A 170 -63.40 -9.43 70.35
CA LYS A 170 -63.85 -8.42 71.32
C LYS A 170 -65.25 -8.73 71.85
N GLU A 171 -66.17 -9.15 70.97
CA GLU A 171 -67.53 -9.53 71.36
C GLU A 171 -67.52 -10.77 72.26
N LEU A 172 -66.76 -11.82 71.89
CA LEU A 172 -66.59 -13.01 72.74
C LEU A 172 -66.08 -12.63 74.13
N ASN A 173 -65.10 -11.75 74.21
CA ASN A 173 -64.55 -11.29 75.47
C ASN A 173 -65.61 -10.54 76.32
N GLN A 174 -66.46 -9.72 75.70
CA GLN A 174 -67.59 -9.08 76.38
C GLN A 174 -68.62 -10.11 76.88
N ASN A 175 -68.97 -11.10 76.06
CA ASN A 175 -69.90 -12.17 76.43
C ASN A 175 -69.37 -13.00 77.60
N ILE A 176 -68.08 -13.36 77.59
CA ILE A 176 -67.43 -14.05 78.72
C ILE A 176 -67.53 -13.21 80.00
N TYR A 177 -67.29 -11.90 79.92
CA TYR A 177 -67.42 -11.00 81.07
C TYR A 177 -68.86 -10.96 81.61
N GLN A 178 -69.87 -10.92 80.73
CA GLN A 178 -71.27 -10.97 81.12
C GLN A 178 -71.65 -12.31 81.79
N ILE A 179 -71.22 -13.43 81.22
CA ILE A 179 -71.44 -14.77 81.80
C ILE A 179 -70.80 -14.87 83.18
N LYS A 180 -69.55 -14.39 83.32
CA LYS A 180 -68.86 -14.33 84.62
C LYS A 180 -69.69 -13.54 85.63
N ASN A 181 -70.16 -12.35 85.27
CA ASN A 181 -71.00 -11.53 86.15
C ASN A 181 -72.32 -12.22 86.52
N PHE A 182 -72.96 -12.92 85.58
CA PHE A 182 -74.17 -13.69 85.83
C PHE A 182 -73.94 -14.79 86.87
N PHE A 183 -72.87 -15.58 86.71
CA PHE A 183 -72.51 -16.61 87.69
C PHE A 183 -72.16 -16.01 89.05
N GLU A 184 -71.43 -14.89 89.10
CA GLU A 184 -71.17 -14.18 90.37
C GLU A 184 -72.48 -13.70 91.04
N GLN A 185 -73.50 -13.31 90.28
CA GLN A 185 -74.80 -12.91 90.84
C GLN A 185 -75.57 -14.10 91.42
N ILE A 186 -75.58 -15.25 90.73
CA ILE A 186 -76.16 -16.50 91.25
C ILE A 186 -75.45 -16.92 92.54
N GLU A 187 -74.12 -16.88 92.55
CA GLU A 187 -73.30 -17.24 93.70
C GLU A 187 -73.65 -16.38 94.93
N ARG A 188 -73.86 -15.06 94.73
CA ARG A 188 -74.33 -14.14 95.78
C ARG A 188 -75.77 -14.41 96.23
N HIS A 189 -76.66 -14.84 95.34
CA HIS A 189 -78.07 -15.13 95.66
C HIS A 189 -78.26 -16.45 96.41
N LEU A 190 -77.38 -17.42 96.16
CA LEU A 190 -77.43 -18.75 96.80
C LEU A 190 -76.61 -18.82 98.10
N ASP A 191 -76.03 -17.70 98.56
CA ASP A 191 -75.17 -17.61 99.75
C ASP A 191 -74.02 -18.64 99.73
N LEU A 192 -73.51 -18.95 98.53
CA LEU A 192 -72.45 -19.94 98.33
C LEU A 192 -71.06 -19.42 98.68
N LYS A 193 -70.94 -18.12 98.97
CA LYS A 193 -69.73 -17.52 99.53
C LYS A 193 -69.67 -17.75 101.03
N LYS A 194 -68.85 -18.72 101.44
CA LYS A 194 -68.18 -18.67 102.76
C LYS A 194 -67.00 -17.72 102.71
#